data_AF-A0A7S3HVY9-F1
#
_entry.id   AF-A0A7S3HVY9-F1
#
_cell.length_a   1.000
_cell.length_b   1.000
_cell.length_c   1.000
_cell.angle_alpha   90.00
_cell.angle_beta   90.00
_cell.angle_gamma   90.00
#
_symmetry.space_group_name_H-M   'P 1'
#
loop_
_entity.id
_entity.type
_entity.pdbx_description
1 polymer ?
#
loop_
_entity_poly.entity_id
_entity_poly.type
_entity_poly.pdbx_seq_one_letter_code
_entity_poly.pdbx_strand_id
1 'polypeptide(L)'
;DTLQEDFDFSNLLWVFSGRRGIHAWVCDEDARAMNNDMRSAVVQYCNIGVGNENANRLVLDYPMHPRLRKCYEYLSVKFQEVIIRDHNLLSIETHREKMLNFFPRVQND
;
A
#
# COMPACT_ATOMS: atom_id res chain seq x y z
N ASP A 1 1.75 4.55 -10.68
CA ASP A 1 2.41 5.84 -10.42
C ASP A 1 3.81 5.64 -9.89
N THR A 2 4.06 5.09 -8.69
CA THR A 2 5.44 4.95 -8.15
C THR A 2 6.50 4.39 -9.10
N LEU A 3 6.26 3.27 -9.80
CA LEU A 3 7.27 2.71 -10.70
C LEU A 3 7.63 3.65 -11.87
N GLN A 4 6.67 4.44 -12.35
CA GLN A 4 6.87 5.40 -13.45
C GLN A 4 7.36 6.75 -12.93
N GLU A 5 6.70 7.31 -11.92
CA GLU A 5 6.99 8.68 -11.45
C GLU A 5 8.21 8.77 -10.53
N ASP A 6 8.42 7.76 -9.68
CA ASP A 6 9.50 7.80 -8.68
C ASP A 6 10.78 7.10 -9.19
N PHE A 7 10.65 6.12 -10.09
CA PHE A 7 11.76 5.32 -10.63
C PHE A 7 11.98 5.42 -12.14
N ASP A 8 11.13 6.16 -12.86
CA ASP A 8 11.21 6.36 -14.32
C ASP A 8 11.22 5.05 -15.14
N PHE A 9 10.59 3.99 -14.63
CA PHE A 9 10.42 2.75 -15.37
C PHE A 9 9.28 2.86 -16.37
N SER A 10 9.59 2.69 -17.65
CA SER A 10 8.65 2.87 -18.74
C SER A 10 8.07 1.55 -19.26
N ASN A 11 8.86 0.46 -19.20
CA ASN A 11 8.51 -0.82 -19.80
C ASN A 11 7.88 -1.76 -18.77
N LEU A 12 6.62 -1.48 -18.40
CA LEU A 12 5.88 -2.26 -17.41
C LEU A 12 4.89 -3.24 -18.06
N LEU A 13 5.05 -4.53 -17.77
CA LEU A 13 4.10 -5.57 -18.16
C LEU A 13 3.37 -6.13 -16.92
N TRP A 14 2.05 -5.95 -16.87
CA TRP A 14 1.19 -6.53 -15.84
C TRP A 14 0.56 -7.82 -16.34
N VAL A 15 0.74 -8.92 -15.61
CA VAL A 15 0.25 -10.25 -15.98
C VAL A 15 -0.67 -10.78 -14.88
N PHE A 16 -1.87 -11.25 -15.25
CA PHE A 16 -2.75 -11.96 -14.33
C PHE A 16 -2.09 -13.26 -13.87
N SER A 17 -2.07 -13.53 -12.56
CA SER A 17 -1.41 -14.72 -12.01
C SER A 17 -2.14 -16.04 -12.27
N GLY A 18 -3.30 -16.00 -12.93
CA GLY A 18 -4.15 -17.16 -13.21
C GLY A 18 -5.22 -17.42 -12.15
N ARG A 19 -5.22 -16.69 -11.02
CA ARG A 19 -6.27 -16.84 -9.99
C ARG A 19 -6.61 -15.57 -9.20
N ARG A 20 -5.70 -15.10 -8.35
CA ARG A 20 -6.00 -14.13 -7.26
C ARG A 20 -5.00 -12.98 -7.16
N GLY A 21 -4.19 -12.76 -8.18
CA GLY A 21 -3.17 -11.72 -8.13
C GLY A 21 -2.72 -11.28 -9.51
N ILE A 22 -1.82 -10.31 -9.49
CA ILE A 22 -1.17 -9.72 -10.65
C ILE A 22 0.33 -9.70 -10.40
N HIS A 23 1.12 -9.94 -11.45
CA HIS A 23 2.57 -9.79 -11.44
C HIS A 23 2.94 -8.56 -12.27
N ALA A 24 3.85 -7.73 -11.76
CA ALA A 24 4.46 -6.65 -12.51
C ALA A 24 5.86 -7.08 -12.97
N TRP A 25 6.13 -6.98 -14.26
CA TRP A 25 7.45 -7.15 -14.84
C TRP A 25 7.97 -5.79 -15.29
N VAL A 26 9.12 -5.39 -14.77
CA VAL A 26 9.83 -4.18 -15.18
C VAL A 26 10.91 -4.58 -16.18
N CYS A 27 10.76 -4.14 -17.42
CA CYS A 27 11.54 -4.58 -18.57
C CYS A 27 12.49 -3.49 -19.10
N ASP A 28 12.72 -2.41 -18.36
CA ASP A 28 13.72 -1.40 -18.69
C ASP A 28 15.14 -1.99 -18.59
N GLU A 29 16.07 -1.53 -19.43
CA GLU A 29 17.45 -2.05 -19.45
C GLU A 29 18.16 -1.85 -18.10
N ASP A 30 18.02 -0.66 -17.53
CA ASP A 30 18.59 -0.32 -16.22
C ASP A 30 17.98 -1.19 -15.10
N ALA A 31 16.67 -1.45 -15.16
CA ALA A 31 16.00 -2.34 -14.20
C ALA A 31 16.52 -3.79 -14.28
N ARG A 32 16.90 -4.26 -15.48
CA ARG A 32 17.55 -5.57 -15.65
C ARG A 32 18.99 -5.58 -15.14
N ALA A 33 19.70 -4.46 -15.22
CA ALA A 33 21.07 -4.31 -14.74
C ALA A 33 21.20 -4.14 -13.21
N MET A 34 20.09 -3.86 -12.49
CA MET A 34 20.11 -3.70 -11.04
C MET A 34 20.67 -4.92 -10.30
N ASN A 35 21.54 -4.67 -9.33
CA ASN A 35 21.99 -5.67 -8.36
C ASN A 35 20.92 -5.90 -7.26
N ASN A 36 21.18 -6.85 -6.36
CA ASN A 36 20.22 -7.23 -5.33
C ASN A 36 19.92 -6.10 -4.32
N ASP A 37 20.91 -5.28 -3.98
CA ASP A 37 20.74 -4.17 -3.04
C ASP A 37 19.83 -3.09 -3.62
N MET A 38 20.06 -2.75 -4.89
CA MET A 38 19.22 -1.82 -5.65
C MET A 38 17.78 -2.34 -5.74
N ARG A 39 17.58 -3.62 -6.09
CA ARG A 39 16.24 -4.24 -6.13
C ARG A 39 15.56 -4.23 -4.77
N SER A 40 16.32 -4.52 -3.71
CA SER A 40 15.81 -4.52 -2.34
C SER A 40 15.38 -3.11 -1.91
N ALA A 41 16.14 -2.08 -2.28
CA ALA A 41 15.79 -0.69 -2.01
C ALA A 41 14.48 -0.28 -2.69
N VAL A 42 14.25 -0.68 -3.95
CA VAL A 42 12.96 -0.43 -4.65
C VAL A 42 11.80 -1.11 -3.93
N VAL A 43 11.98 -2.39 -3.53
CA VAL A 43 10.94 -3.14 -2.81
C VAL A 43 10.64 -2.49 -1.46
N GLN A 44 11.66 -2.09 -0.71
CA GLN A 44 11.51 -1.40 0.57
C GLN A 44 10.83 -0.04 0.40
N TYR A 45 11.17 0.71 -0.63
CA TYR A 45 10.50 1.97 -0.94
C TYR A 45 9.01 1.75 -1.23
N CYS A 46 8.67 0.73 -2.01
CA CYS A 46 7.27 0.38 -2.30
C CYS A 46 6.51 -0.12 -1.06
N ASN A 47 7.15 -0.89 -0.19
CA ASN A 47 6.54 -1.50 0.98
C ASN A 47 6.43 -0.50 2.15
N ILE A 48 5.20 -0.21 2.59
CA ILE A 48 4.94 0.70 3.72
C ILE A 48 5.01 0.02 5.10
N GLY A 49 5.42 -1.24 5.17
CA GLY A 49 5.53 -1.97 6.45
C GLY A 49 4.19 -2.49 6.97
N VAL A 50 3.12 -2.47 6.16
CA VAL A 50 1.84 -3.09 6.50
C VAL A 50 1.89 -4.55 6.07
N GLY A 51 2.19 -5.43 7.01
CA GLY A 51 2.13 -6.88 6.84
C GLY A 51 0.75 -7.46 7.19
N ASN A 52 0.69 -8.79 7.22
CA ASN A 52 -0.48 -9.63 7.53
C ASN A 52 -1.23 -9.23 8.83
N GLU A 53 -2.29 -9.95 9.18
CA GLU A 53 -3.14 -9.67 10.36
C GLU A 53 -2.39 -9.57 11.71
N ASN A 54 -1.12 -10.00 11.75
CA ASN A 54 -0.24 -9.94 12.93
C ASN A 54 0.79 -8.79 12.86
N ALA A 55 0.77 -7.95 11.84
CA ALA A 55 1.71 -6.85 11.72
C ALA A 55 1.39 -5.74 12.74
N ASN A 56 2.46 -5.15 13.29
CA ASN A 56 2.33 -3.99 14.17
C ASN A 56 1.60 -2.85 13.46
N ARG A 57 0.87 -2.04 14.24
CA ARG A 57 0.16 -0.86 13.74
C ARG A 57 1.11 0.01 12.92
N LEU A 58 0.71 0.35 11.71
CA LEU A 58 1.46 1.29 10.86
C LEU A 58 1.61 2.62 11.59
N VAL A 59 2.85 3.03 11.82
CA VAL A 59 3.19 4.36 12.31
C VAL A 59 3.72 5.14 11.13
N LEU A 60 3.06 6.26 10.82
CA LEU A 60 3.49 7.16 9.74
C LEU A 60 4.07 8.43 10.36
N ASP A 61 5.22 8.84 9.85
CA ASP A 61 5.85 10.10 10.25
C ASP A 61 5.12 11.31 9.64
N TYR A 62 5.21 12.44 10.35
CA TYR A 62 4.71 13.73 9.89
C TYR A 62 5.86 14.75 9.80
N PRO A 63 6.01 15.49 8.68
CA PRO A 63 5.16 15.47 7.49
C PRO A 63 5.31 14.17 6.68
N MET A 64 4.19 13.68 6.15
CA MET A 64 4.15 12.45 5.37
C MET A 64 4.99 12.55 4.09
N HIS A 65 5.76 11.50 3.76
CA HIS A 65 6.53 11.41 2.52
C HIS A 65 5.64 11.65 1.28
N PRO A 66 6.09 12.40 0.25
CA PRO A 66 5.27 12.77 -0.91
C PRO A 66 4.51 11.61 -1.56
N ARG A 67 5.19 10.47 -1.79
CA ARG A 67 4.56 9.23 -2.27
C ARG A 67 3.38 8.77 -1.42
N LEU A 68 3.55 8.76 -0.10
CA LEU A 68 2.50 8.30 0.83
C LEU A 68 1.30 9.24 0.81
N ARG A 69 1.53 10.55 0.65
CA ARG A 69 0.46 11.53 0.51
C ARG A 69 -0.37 11.27 -0.76
N LYS A 70 0.28 11.05 -1.91
CA LYS A 70 -0.40 10.68 -3.16
C LYS A 70 -1.21 9.39 -3.00
N CYS A 71 -0.63 8.37 -2.37
CA CYS A 71 -1.34 7.12 -2.07
C CYS A 71 -2.56 7.36 -1.16
N TYR A 72 -2.43 8.19 -0.12
CA TYR A 72 -3.54 8.52 0.78
C TYR A 72 -4.68 9.23 0.05
N GLU A 73 -4.37 10.20 -0.80
CA GLU A 73 -5.35 10.93 -1.59
C GLU A 73 -6.16 9.97 -2.48
N TYR A 74 -5.48 9.08 -3.21
CA TYR A 74 -6.13 8.06 -4.04
C TYR A 74 -6.96 7.06 -3.22
N LEU A 75 -6.38 6.51 -2.14
CA LEU A 75 -7.02 5.50 -1.30
C LEU A 75 -8.20 6.05 -0.50
N SER A 76 -8.20 7.33 -0.14
CA SER A 76 -9.29 7.95 0.63
C SER A 76 -10.63 7.87 -0.11
N VAL A 77 -10.62 8.10 -1.41
CA VAL A 77 -11.79 7.99 -2.29
C VAL A 77 -12.20 6.53 -2.42
N LYS A 78 -11.23 5.64 -2.71
CA LYS A 78 -11.49 4.20 -2.87
C LYS A 78 -11.97 3.51 -1.61
N PHE A 79 -11.57 4.01 -0.44
CA PHE A 79 -12.06 3.51 0.83
C PHE A 79 -13.58 3.73 0.96
N GLN A 80 -14.07 4.92 0.62
CA GLN A 80 -15.50 5.20 0.67
C GLN A 80 -16.30 4.37 -0.34
N GLU A 81 -15.79 4.24 -1.57
CA GLU A 81 -16.44 3.45 -2.63
C GLU A 81 -16.45 1.96 -2.28
N VAL A 82 -15.27 1.37 -2.09
CA VAL A 82 -15.13 -0.08 -2.02
C VAL A 82 -15.40 -0.61 -0.61
N ILE A 83 -14.84 0.03 0.43
CA ILE A 83 -14.89 -0.51 1.80
C ILE A 83 -16.23 -0.19 2.47
N ILE A 84 -16.70 1.05 2.32
CA ILE A 84 -17.91 1.53 3.01
C ILE A 84 -19.19 1.20 2.23
N ARG A 85 -19.20 1.39 0.90
CA ARG A 85 -20.43 1.19 0.11
C ARG A 85 -20.52 -0.23 -0.45
N ASP A 86 -19.56 -0.63 -1.29
CA ASP A 86 -19.67 -1.89 -2.03
C ASP A 86 -19.59 -3.12 -1.12
N HIS A 87 -18.55 -3.17 -0.28
CA HIS A 87 -18.38 -4.27 0.67
C HIS A 87 -19.14 -4.07 1.99
N ASN A 88 -19.52 -2.83 2.32
CA ASN A 88 -20.22 -2.46 3.56
C ASN A 88 -19.59 -3.09 4.82
N LEU A 89 -18.26 -3.08 4.92
CA LEU A 89 -17.54 -3.84 5.94
C LEU A 89 -17.87 -3.40 7.36
N LEU A 90 -18.22 -2.12 7.56
CA LEU A 90 -18.57 -1.56 8.87
C LEU A 90 -19.98 -1.92 9.35
N SER A 91 -20.79 -2.62 8.55
CA SER A 91 -22.06 -3.19 9.03
C SER A 91 -21.84 -4.36 10.01
N ILE A 92 -20.67 -5.00 9.96
CA ILE A 92 -20.30 -6.15 10.78
C ILE A 92 -19.60 -5.67 12.06
N GLU A 93 -20.09 -6.10 13.23
CA GLU A 93 -19.56 -5.67 14.54
C GLU A 93 -18.07 -5.97 14.71
N THR A 94 -17.64 -7.20 14.39
CA THR A 94 -16.23 -7.61 14.53
C THR A 94 -15.27 -6.76 13.69
N HIS A 95 -15.73 -6.22 12.56
CA HIS A 95 -14.93 -5.29 11.75
C HIS A 95 -14.87 -3.90 12.36
N ARG A 96 -15.97 -3.41 12.94
CA ARG A 96 -15.98 -2.14 13.67
C ARG A 96 -15.03 -2.18 14.86
N GLU A 97 -15.08 -3.24 15.66
CA GLU A 97 -14.16 -3.44 16.79
C GLU A 97 -12.68 -3.43 16.33
N LYS A 98 -12.37 -4.12 15.22
CA LYS A 98 -11.02 -4.07 14.62
C LYS A 98 -10.64 -2.67 14.17
N MET A 99 -11.55 -1.92 13.54
CA MET A 99 -11.30 -0.55 13.12
C MET A 99 -11.06 0.38 14.32
N LEU A 100 -11.79 0.20 15.42
CA LEU A 100 -11.64 0.99 16.64
C LEU A 100 -10.24 0.88 17.25
N ASN A 101 -9.56 -0.26 17.08
CA ASN A 101 -8.17 -0.45 17.54
C ASN A 101 -7.15 0.44 16.82
N PHE A 102 -7.50 1.03 15.66
CA PHE A 102 -6.63 1.98 14.97
C PHE A 102 -6.68 3.38 15.56
N PHE A 103 -7.77 3.76 16.24
CA PHE A 103 -7.89 5.07 16.88
C PHE A 103 -7.08 5.12 18.18
N PRO A 104 -6.50 6.28 18.52
CA PRO A 104 -5.89 6.46 19.83
C PRO A 104 -6.96 6.25 20.91
N ARG A 105 -6.69 5.37 21.89
CA ARG A 105 -7.52 5.30 23.08
C ARG A 105 -7.30 6.58 23.87
N VAL A 106 -8.36 7.33 24.14
CA VAL A 106 -8.31 8.43 25.09
C VAL A 106 -7.99 7.80 26.44
N GLN A 107 -6.79 8.06 26.99
CA GLN A 107 -6.52 7.83 28.40
C GLN A 107 -7.38 8.86 29.15
N ASN A 108 -8.52 8.41 29.66
CA ASN A 108 -9.22 9.16 30.69
C ASN A 108 -8.44 8.89 31.98
N ASP A 109 -7.70 9.90 32.44
CA ASP A 109 -7.28 10.00 33.84
C ASP A 109 -8.49 10.20 34.76
#